data_AF-A0A1G2KUU3-F1
#
_entry.id   AF-A0A1G2KUU3-F1
#
_cell.length_a   1.000
_cell.length_b   1.000
_cell.length_c   1.000
_cell.angle_alpha   90.00
_cell.angle_beta   90.00
_cell.angle_gamma   90.00
#
_symmetry.space_group_name_H-M   'P 1'
#
loop_
_entity.id
_entity.type
_entity.pdbx_description
1 polymer ?
#
loop_
_entity_poly.entity_id
_entity_poly.type
_entity_poly.pdbx_seq_one_letter_code
_entity_poly.pdbx_strand_id
1 'polypeptide(L)'
;MKMENKAKFEIEAKQYEVRLAELEGKKKRICEMREDGSYTKEEFLERKQEMDNQVAAVKISMAECKIDQFDIEAALAYATAFLRDLGRQWFDLRPETRPRFQRLLFPDGIPYTRNKPPHLCIGVGIKVLEPRNCQ
;
A
#
# COMPACT_ATOMS: atom_id res chain seq x y z
N MET A 1 -2.74 11.98 -6.07
CA MET A 1 -3.03 10.70 -5.40
C MET A 1 -1.93 9.62 -5.48
N LYS A 2 -1.37 9.24 -6.64
CA LYS A 2 -0.30 8.18 -6.68
C LYS A 2 1.05 8.59 -6.04
N MET A 3 1.35 9.89 -5.98
CA MET A 3 2.64 10.40 -5.47
C MET A 3 2.65 10.63 -3.95
N GLU A 4 1.51 10.98 -3.36
CA GLU A 4 1.43 11.39 -1.94
C GLU A 4 1.59 10.21 -0.99
N ASN A 5 1.05 9.04 -1.32
CA ASN A 5 1.17 7.87 -0.45
C ASN A 5 2.58 7.28 -0.49
N LYS A 6 3.19 7.21 -1.67
CA LYS A 6 4.59 6.77 -1.81
C LYS A 6 5.54 7.68 -1.02
N ALA A 7 5.35 8.99 -1.11
CA ALA A 7 6.15 9.95 -0.36
C ALA A 7 5.99 9.80 1.16
N LYS A 8 4.78 9.50 1.66
CA LYS A 8 4.55 9.27 3.10
C LYS A 8 5.32 8.05 3.62
N PHE A 9 5.25 6.92 2.91
CA PHE A 9 5.98 5.70 3.30
C PHE A 9 7.50 5.88 3.21
N GLU A 10 7.99 6.60 2.20
CA GLU A 10 9.42 6.93 2.08
C GLU A 10 9.90 7.85 3.22
N ILE A 11 9.05 8.77 3.69
CA ILE A 11 9.35 9.64 4.84
C ILE A 11 9.38 8.83 6.14
N GLU A 12 8.40 7.94 6.36
CA GLU A 12 8.37 7.07 7.54
C GLU A 12 9.57 6.11 7.58
N ALA A 13 9.92 5.48 6.45
CA ALA A 13 11.11 4.64 6.36
C ALA A 13 12.38 5.38 6.74
N LYS A 14 12.56 6.62 6.23
CA LYS A 14 13.70 7.48 6.60
C LYS A 14 13.70 7.87 8.07
N GLN A 15 12.53 8.09 8.67
CA GLN A 15 12.45 8.40 10.11
C GLN A 15 12.88 7.22 10.97
N TYR A 16 12.55 5.98 10.58
CA TYR A 16 13.03 4.79 11.28
C TYR A 16 14.54 4.60 11.12
N GLU A 17 15.10 4.87 9.94
CA GLU A 17 16.56 4.83 9.71
C GLU A 17 17.31 5.84 10.57
N VAL A 18 16.82 7.09 10.66
CA VAL A 18 17.43 8.12 11.52
C VAL A 18 17.38 7.72 12.99
N ARG A 19 16.24 7.21 13.49
CA ARG A 19 16.13 6.72 14.86
C ARG A 19 17.07 5.55 15.14
N LEU A 20 17.25 4.65 14.17
CA LEU A 20 18.17 3.53 14.30
C LEU A 20 19.63 4.01 14.41
N ALA A 21 20.01 4.97 13.57
CA ALA A 21 21.34 5.58 13.58
C ALA A 21 21.61 6.35 14.89
N GLU A 22 20.61 7.03 15.45
CA GLU A 22 20.71 7.68 16.76
C GLU A 22 20.92 6.68 17.90
N LEU A 23 20.17 5.57 17.89
CA LEU A 23 20.31 4.51 18.89
C LEU A 23 21.67 3.81 18.79
N GLU A 24 22.16 3.56 17.57
CA GLU A 24 23.51 3.02 17.34
C GLU A 24 24.61 4.00 17.78
N GLY A 25 24.44 5.30 17.53
CA GLY A 25 25.34 6.34 18.01
C GLY A 25 25.40 6.43 19.54
N LYS A 26 24.24 6.31 20.21
CA LYS A 26 24.16 6.24 21.68
C LYS A 26 24.85 4.98 22.22
N LYS A 27 24.65 3.84 21.57
CA LYS A 27 25.33 2.58 21.93
C LYS A 27 26.85 2.70 21.81
N LYS A 28 27.34 3.36 20.77
CA LYS A 28 28.78 3.61 20.58
C LYS A 28 29.37 4.50 21.68
N ARG A 29 28.68 5.59 22.06
CA ARG A 29 29.09 6.44 23.19
C ARG A 29 29.12 5.71 24.54
N ILE A 30 28.17 4.80 24.78
CA ILE A 30 28.15 4.00 26.01
C ILE A 30 29.36 3.03 26.06
N CYS A 31 29.79 2.50 24.91
CA CYS A 31 31.02 1.71 24.82
C CYS A 31 32.27 2.56 25.08
N GLU A 32 32.36 3.76 24.49
CA GLU A 32 33.47 4.70 24.70
C GLU A 32 33.59 5.11 26.19
N MET A 33 32.47 5.41 26.85
CA MET A 33 32.45 5.74 28.30
C MET A 33 32.86 4.58 29.23
N ARG A 34 32.78 3.33 28.75
CA ARG A 34 33.29 2.17 29.49
C ARG A 34 34.82 2.07 29.41
N GLU A 35 35.41 2.48 28.29
CA GLU A 35 36.87 2.53 28.12
C GLU A 35 37.50 3.58 29.04
N ASP A 36 36.79 4.69 29.30
CA ASP A 36 37.19 5.74 30.25
C ASP A 36 36.99 5.36 31.73
N GLY A 37 36.41 4.19 32.03
CA GLY A 37 36.29 3.65 33.39
C GLY A 37 35.21 4.26 34.28
N SER A 38 34.33 5.12 33.75
CA SER A 38 33.24 5.75 34.50
C SER A 38 32.03 4.84 34.78
N TYR A 39 31.97 3.65 34.16
CA TYR A 39 30.87 2.71 34.30
C TYR A 39 31.30 1.40 34.94
N THR A 40 30.53 0.93 35.92
CA THR A 40 30.68 -0.45 36.42
C THR A 40 30.20 -1.45 35.37
N LYS A 41 30.72 -2.67 35.41
CA LYS A 41 30.43 -3.72 34.42
C LYS A 41 28.94 -4.08 34.37
N GLU A 42 28.25 -4.00 35.52
CA GLU A 42 26.82 -4.31 35.66
C GLU A 42 25.95 -3.23 35.02
N GLU A 43 26.19 -1.95 35.32
CA GLU A 43 25.44 -0.83 34.74
C GLU A 43 25.59 -0.75 33.21
N PHE A 44 26.78 -1.07 32.68
CA PHE A 44 26.98 -1.16 31.23
C PHE A 44 26.15 -2.27 30.60
N LEU A 45 26.06 -3.44 31.25
CA LEU A 45 25.34 -4.60 30.74
C LEU A 45 23.84 -4.33 30.70
N GLU A 46 23.29 -3.75 31.76
CA GLU A 46 21.89 -3.35 31.84
C GLU A 46 21.54 -2.31 30.77
N ARG A 47 22.35 -1.24 30.65
CA ARG A 47 22.13 -0.18 29.66
C ARG A 47 22.26 -0.68 28.22
N LYS A 48 23.21 -1.58 27.97
CA LYS A 48 23.37 -2.23 26.66
C LYS A 48 22.16 -3.09 26.32
N GLN A 49 21.65 -3.86 27.28
CA GLN A 49 20.51 -4.74 27.08
C GLN A 49 19.22 -3.93 26.84
N GLU A 50 19.04 -2.80 27.53
CA GLU A 50 17.95 -1.86 27.27
C GLU A 50 18.03 -1.27 25.85
N MET A 51 19.23 -0.85 25.40
CA MET A 51 19.44 -0.34 24.05
C MET A 51 19.20 -1.43 22.99
N ASP A 52 19.66 -2.65 23.22
CA ASP A 52 19.43 -3.78 22.31
C ASP A 52 17.93 -4.11 22.20
N ASN A 53 17.18 -4.03 23.29
CA ASN A 53 15.72 -4.19 23.28
C ASN A 53 15.03 -3.08 22.50
N GLN A 54 15.46 -1.82 22.65
CA GLN A 54 14.90 -0.69 21.89
C GLN A 54 15.19 -0.83 20.39
N VAL A 55 16.41 -1.24 20.02
CA VAL A 55 16.76 -1.52 18.62
C VAL A 55 15.92 -2.67 18.07
N ALA A 56 15.71 -3.74 18.84
CA ALA A 56 14.86 -4.85 18.43
C ALA A 56 13.41 -4.39 18.20
N ALA A 57 12.84 -3.60 19.11
CA ALA A 57 11.48 -3.06 18.97
C ALA A 57 11.34 -2.21 17.70
N VAL A 58 12.27 -1.29 17.44
CA VAL A 58 12.26 -0.44 16.24
C VAL A 58 12.38 -1.28 14.96
N LYS A 59 13.22 -2.33 14.97
CA LYS A 59 13.35 -3.25 13.82
C LYS A 59 12.08 -4.04 13.55
N ILE A 60 11.36 -4.47 14.60
CA ILE A 60 10.08 -5.16 14.47
C ILE A 60 9.05 -4.22 13.82
N SER A 61 8.89 -3.00 14.34
CA SER A 61 7.97 -2.02 13.75
C SER A 61 8.32 -1.70 12.30
N MET A 62 9.61 -1.59 11.96
CA MET A 62 10.04 -1.39 10.58
C MET A 62 9.70 -2.59 9.69
N ALA A 63 9.79 -3.82 10.19
CA ALA A 63 9.43 -5.02 9.46
C ALA A 63 7.92 -5.10 9.22
N GLU A 64 7.09 -4.77 10.21
CA GLU A 64 5.64 -4.71 10.10
C GLU A 64 5.19 -3.69 9.05
N CYS A 65 5.73 -2.45 9.10
CA CYS A 65 5.42 -1.44 8.09
C CYS A 65 5.81 -1.88 6.65
N LYS A 66 6.90 -2.64 6.50
CA LYS A 66 7.31 -3.19 5.18
C LYS A 66 6.35 -4.28 4.69
N ILE A 67 5.81 -5.11 5.58
CA ILE A 67 4.82 -6.13 5.25
C ILE A 67 3.52 -5.45 4.77
N ASP A 68 3.06 -4.43 5.50
CA ASP A 68 1.85 -3.68 5.13
C ASP A 68 2.00 -2.94 3.78
N GLN A 69 3.18 -2.36 3.52
CA GLN A 69 3.46 -1.73 2.23
C GLN A 69 3.35 -2.75 1.07
N PHE A 70 3.89 -3.96 1.25
CA PHE A 70 3.85 -4.99 0.23
C PHE A 70 2.43 -5.48 -0.06
N ASP A 71 1.59 -5.62 0.98
CA ASP A 71 0.19 -6.03 0.82
C ASP A 71 -0.63 -4.99 0.03
N ILE A 72 -0.43 -3.70 0.31
CA ILE A 72 -1.09 -2.62 -0.43
C ILE A 72 -0.64 -2.60 -1.91
N GLU A 73 0.65 -2.74 -2.19
CA GLU A 73 1.16 -2.80 -3.56
C GLU A 73 0.63 -4.02 -4.33
N ALA A 74 0.56 -5.18 -3.67
CA ALA A 74 -0.02 -6.40 -4.23
C ALA A 74 -1.53 -6.24 -4.51
N ALA A 75 -2.29 -5.67 -3.57
CA ALA A 75 -3.71 -5.37 -3.75
C ALA A 75 -3.95 -4.39 -4.91
N LEU A 76 -3.09 -3.38 -5.05
CA LEU A 76 -3.13 -2.43 -6.17
C LEU A 76 -2.78 -3.09 -7.50
N ALA A 77 -1.76 -3.94 -7.53
CA ALA A 77 -1.39 -4.70 -8.72
C ALA A 77 -2.52 -5.63 -9.16
N TYR A 78 -3.17 -6.32 -8.21
CA TYR A 78 -4.34 -7.13 -8.48
C TYR A 78 -5.51 -6.29 -9.00
N ALA A 79 -5.87 -5.20 -8.31
CA ALA A 79 -6.98 -4.34 -8.72
C ALA A 79 -6.74 -3.74 -10.10
N THR A 80 -5.51 -3.33 -10.44
CA THR A 80 -5.17 -2.80 -11.77
C THR A 80 -5.22 -3.86 -12.86
N ALA A 81 -4.71 -5.07 -12.60
CA ALA A 81 -4.84 -6.20 -13.51
C ALA A 81 -6.32 -6.59 -13.72
N PHE A 82 -7.11 -6.56 -12.64
CA PHE A 82 -8.54 -6.82 -12.66
C PHE A 82 -9.28 -5.78 -13.51
N LEU A 83 -9.01 -4.49 -13.31
CA LEU A 83 -9.63 -3.41 -14.07
C LEU A 83 -9.21 -3.38 -15.56
N ARG A 84 -8.04 -3.95 -15.91
CA ARG A 84 -7.55 -3.99 -17.29
C ARG A 84 -8.42 -4.86 -18.21
N ASP A 85 -8.92 -5.97 -17.68
CA ASP A 85 -9.64 -6.99 -18.44
C ASP A 85 -11.13 -7.09 -18.04
N LEU A 86 -11.74 -5.95 -17.65
CA LEU A 86 -13.13 -5.86 -17.19
C LEU A 86 -14.16 -6.41 -18.17
N GLY A 87 -14.00 -6.13 -19.47
CA GLY A 87 -14.93 -6.59 -20.50
C GLY A 87 -14.95 -8.12 -20.63
N ARG A 88 -13.79 -8.76 -20.45
CA ARG A 88 -13.66 -10.22 -20.46
C ARG A 88 -14.27 -10.83 -19.20
N GLN A 89 -13.95 -10.27 -18.03
CA GLN A 89 -14.51 -10.72 -16.76
C GLN A 89 -16.04 -10.60 -16.74
N TRP A 90 -16.60 -9.52 -17.28
CA TRP A 90 -18.04 -9.36 -17.46
C TRP A 90 -18.67 -10.48 -18.29
N PHE A 91 -18.00 -10.85 -19.38
CA PHE A 91 -18.48 -11.89 -20.28
C PHE A 91 -18.42 -13.28 -19.63
N ASP A 92 -17.33 -13.56 -18.91
CA ASP A 92 -17.09 -14.82 -18.21
C ASP A 92 -18.01 -15.00 -16.98
N LEU A 93 -18.58 -13.91 -16.45
CA LEU A 93 -19.58 -13.97 -15.38
C LEU A 93 -20.92 -14.54 -15.87
N ARG A 94 -21.59 -15.27 -14.97
CA ARG A 94 -22.93 -15.80 -15.22
C ARG A 94 -23.94 -14.67 -15.45
N PRO A 95 -24.93 -14.84 -16.34
CA PRO A 95 -25.89 -13.79 -16.67
C PRO A 95 -26.59 -13.17 -15.46
N GLU A 96 -26.81 -13.95 -14.40
CA GLU A 96 -27.52 -13.53 -13.19
C GLU A 96 -26.67 -12.62 -12.28
N THR A 97 -25.34 -12.75 -12.33
CA THR A 97 -24.41 -11.96 -11.48
C THR A 97 -23.94 -10.67 -12.15
N ARG A 98 -24.07 -10.59 -13.48
CA ARG A 98 -23.76 -9.42 -14.30
C ARG A 98 -24.42 -8.13 -13.76
N PRO A 99 -25.74 -8.03 -13.53
CA PRO A 99 -26.34 -6.77 -13.05
C PRO A 99 -25.77 -6.28 -11.71
N ARG A 100 -25.42 -7.19 -10.79
CA ARG A 100 -24.79 -6.83 -9.51
C ARG A 100 -23.37 -6.30 -9.72
N PHE A 101 -22.61 -6.92 -10.62
CA PHE A 101 -21.28 -6.47 -10.99
C PHE A 101 -21.28 -5.09 -11.66
N GLN A 102 -22.27 -4.81 -12.51
CA GLN A 102 -22.39 -3.49 -13.15
C GLN A 102 -22.74 -2.40 -12.15
N ARG A 103 -23.62 -2.68 -11.18
CA ARG A 103 -23.91 -1.74 -10.08
C ARG A 103 -22.71 -1.51 -9.16
N LEU A 104 -21.86 -2.52 -9.00
CA LEU A 104 -20.63 -2.40 -8.23
C LEU A 104 -19.63 -1.45 -8.91
N LEU A 105 -19.48 -1.56 -10.23
CA LEU A 105 -18.57 -0.71 -11.00
C LEU A 105 -19.13 0.68 -11.30
N PHE A 106 -20.44 0.76 -11.52
CA PHE A 106 -21.16 1.99 -11.89
C PHE A 106 -22.35 2.17 -10.94
N PRO A 107 -22.11 2.67 -9.71
CA PRO A 107 -23.16 2.84 -8.72
C PRO A 107 -24.26 3.81 -9.20
N ASP A 108 -23.87 4.86 -9.92
CA ASP A 108 -24.80 5.85 -10.50
C ASP A 108 -25.31 5.45 -11.90
N GLY A 109 -24.94 4.27 -12.38
CA GLY A 109 -25.24 3.80 -13.73
C GLY A 109 -24.39 4.46 -14.81
N ILE A 110 -24.70 4.16 -16.08
CA ILE A 110 -23.99 4.69 -17.25
C ILE A 110 -24.91 5.70 -17.94
N PRO A 111 -24.61 7.00 -17.91
CA PRO A 111 -25.44 8.00 -18.56
C PRO A 111 -25.30 7.90 -20.08
N TYR A 112 -26.41 7.69 -20.78
CA TYR A 112 -26.47 7.65 -22.25
C TYR A 112 -27.00 8.98 -22.80
N THR A 113 -26.19 9.68 -23.60
CA THR A 113 -26.61 10.89 -24.32
C THR A 113 -26.72 10.60 -25.81
N ARG A 114 -27.95 10.63 -26.35
CA ARG A 114 -28.30 10.23 -27.73
C ARG A 114 -27.67 11.12 -28.83
N ASN A 115 -27.17 12.31 -28.48
CA ASN A 115 -26.74 13.34 -29.43
C ASN A 115 -25.21 13.47 -29.59
N LYS A 116 -24.41 12.54 -29.06
CA LYS A 116 -22.97 12.50 -29.32
C LYS A 116 -22.57 11.13 -29.84
N PRO A 117 -21.73 11.05 -30.89
CA PRO A 117 -21.31 9.77 -31.40
C PRO A 117 -20.47 9.04 -30.33
N PRO A 118 -20.63 7.70 -30.19
CA PRO A 118 -20.13 6.94 -29.04
C PRO A 118 -18.61 6.94 -28.89
N HIS A 119 -17.86 7.40 -29.89
CA HIS A 119 -16.41 7.52 -29.85
C HIS A 119 -15.90 8.68 -29.00
N LEU A 120 -16.76 9.64 -28.59
CA LEU A 120 -16.32 10.84 -27.87
C LEU A 120 -16.73 10.89 -26.39
N CYS A 121 -17.50 9.92 -25.89
CA CYS A 121 -18.02 9.97 -24.52
C CYS A 121 -17.63 8.80 -23.61
N ILE A 122 -16.99 7.74 -24.11
CA ILE A 122 -16.56 6.64 -23.24
C ILE A 122 -15.20 6.13 -23.70
N GLY A 123 -14.14 6.58 -23.03
CA GLY A 123 -12.80 5.99 -23.10
C GLY A 123 -12.70 4.61 -22.44
N VAL A 124 -13.80 3.87 -22.36
CA VAL A 124 -13.88 2.48 -21.89
C VAL A 124 -14.89 1.80 -22.81
N GLY A 125 -14.39 1.16 -23.87
CA GLY A 125 -15.19 0.43 -24.83
C GLY A 125 -15.88 -0.77 -24.19
N ILE A 126 -16.99 -0.54 -23.48
CA ILE A 126 -18.01 -1.55 -23.27
C ILE A 126 -18.93 -1.43 -24.49
N LYS A 127 -18.70 -2.32 -25.45
CA LYS A 127 -19.58 -2.49 -26.61
C LYS A 127 -20.90 -3.05 -26.08
N VAL A 128 -21.80 -2.17 -25.66
CA VAL A 128 -23.18 -2.51 -25.29
C VAL A 128 -23.82 -3.04 -26.57
N LEU A 129 -24.03 -4.35 -26.62
CA LEU A 129 -24.78 -5.04 -27.66
C LEU A 129 -26.25 -4.59 -27.63
N GLU A 130 -26.79 -4.49 -28.85
CA GLU A 130 -28.02 -3.84 -29.28
C GLU A 130 -29.31 -4.18 -28.50
N PRO A 131 -30.31 -3.28 -28.54
CA PRO A 131 -31.69 -3.63 -28.20
C PRO A 131 -32.26 -4.51 -29.31
N ARG A 132 -32.57 -5.78 -29.02
CA ARG A 132 -33.45 -6.56 -29.90
C ARG A 132 -34.88 -6.04 -29.76
N ASN A 133 -35.30 -5.34 -30.81
CA ASN A 133 -36.64 -5.19 -31.36
C ASN A 133 -37.84 -5.34 -30.42
N CYS A 134 -38.63 -4.26 -30.37
CA CYS A 134 -40.08 -4.35 -30.35
C CYS A 134 -40.56 -5.27 -31.48
N GLN A 135 -41.21 -6.37 -31.11
CA GLN A 135 -42.47 -6.87 -31.68
C GLN A 135 -43.08 -7.87 -30.70
#